data_AF-A0A672QLA4-F1
#
_entry.id   AF-A0A672QLA4-F1
#
_cell.length_a   1.000
_cell.length_b   1.000
_cell.length_c   1.000
_cell.angle_alpha   90.00
_cell.angle_beta   90.00
_cell.angle_gamma   90.00
#
_symmetry.space_group_name_H-M   'P 1'
#
loop_
_entity.id
_entity.type
_entity.pdbx_description
1 polymer ?
#
loop_
_entity_poly.entity_id
_entity_poly.type
_entity_poly.pdbx_seq_one_letter_code
_entity_poly.pdbx_strand_id
1 'polypeptide(L)'
;MSDHNVKFVYVKTLEELVEDIASLHELASPPSLIIVDGLDHYLHGSRVGPLQDDLSPVAHVAALLHDTAAFLSQLLQNRADGQGLCRVMVSFQSECEGSRDSEALAPELLLSVLDRYLQVRCTLEEVKPLLPMQL
;
A
#
# COMPACT_ATOMS: atom_id res chain seq x y z
N MET A 1 26.65 2.83 16.95
CA MET A 1 25.85 1.61 16.73
C MET A 1 25.00 1.88 15.51
N SER A 2 25.36 1.27 14.39
CA SER A 2 24.68 1.43 13.11
C SER A 2 23.64 0.33 12.99
N ASP A 3 22.43 0.59 13.48
CA ASP A 3 21.32 -0.36 13.39
C ASP A 3 20.71 -0.31 11.98
N HIS A 4 20.71 -1.46 11.32
CA HIS A 4 20.12 -1.68 10.01
C HIS A 4 18.60 -1.52 10.12
N ASN A 5 18.12 -0.29 9.86
CA ASN A 5 16.81 0.19 10.27
C ASN A 5 15.69 -0.12 9.27
N VAL A 6 15.65 -1.34 8.74
CA VAL A 6 14.62 -1.80 7.78
C VAL A 6 14.11 -3.16 8.24
N LYS A 7 12.80 -3.24 8.52
CA LYS A 7 12.11 -4.49 8.87
C LYS A 7 11.30 -4.95 7.66
N PHE A 8 11.58 -6.15 7.19
CA PHE A 8 10.77 -6.82 6.17
C PHE A 8 9.72 -7.69 6.85
N VAL A 9 8.50 -7.63 6.34
CA VAL A 9 7.35 -8.38 6.83
C VAL A 9 6.66 -8.99 5.62
N TYR A 10 6.38 -10.29 5.66
CA TYR A 10 5.86 -11.06 4.53
C TYR A 10 4.54 -11.72 4.94
N VAL A 11 3.46 -10.94 4.88
CA VAL A 11 2.10 -11.41 5.14
C VAL A 11 1.52 -12.08 3.92
N LYS A 12 0.71 -13.12 4.14
CA LYS A 12 0.09 -13.94 3.10
C LYS A 12 -1.36 -13.57 2.85
N THR A 13 -2.02 -12.98 3.84
CA THR A 13 -3.44 -12.62 3.74
C THR A 13 -3.68 -11.15 4.08
N LEU A 14 -4.87 -10.67 3.72
CA LEU A 14 -5.30 -9.31 4.02
C LEU A 14 -5.45 -9.11 5.54
N GLU A 15 -5.93 -10.12 6.25
CA GLU A 15 -6.11 -10.09 7.70
C GLU A 15 -4.77 -9.98 8.42
N GLU A 16 -3.76 -10.76 7.99
CA GLU A 16 -2.40 -10.67 8.50
C GLU A 16 -1.81 -9.27 8.23
N LEU A 17 -2.04 -8.70 7.05
CA LEU A 17 -1.61 -7.32 6.74
C LEU A 17 -2.24 -6.29 7.68
N VAL A 18 -3.55 -6.39 7.92
CA VAL A 18 -4.29 -5.48 8.80
C VAL A 18 -3.78 -5.60 10.24
N GLU A 19 -3.58 -6.82 10.73
CA GLU A 19 -3.04 -7.08 12.06
C GLU A 19 -1.63 -6.50 12.22
N ASP A 20 -0.76 -6.72 11.25
CA ASP A 20 0.61 -6.20 11.29
C ASP A 20 0.64 -4.67 11.27
N ILE A 21 -0.17 -4.01 10.42
CA ILE A 21 -0.28 -2.54 10.41
C ILE A 21 -0.81 -2.06 11.75
N ALA A 22 -1.87 -2.68 12.27
CA ALA A 22 -2.45 -2.32 13.54
C ALA A 22 -1.45 -2.47 14.69
N SER A 23 -0.55 -3.46 14.66
CA SER A 23 0.48 -3.68 15.69
C SER A 23 1.62 -2.65 15.70
N LEU A 24 1.77 -1.82 14.66
CA LEU A 24 2.91 -0.89 14.53
C LEU A 24 3.00 0.12 15.68
N HIS A 25 1.88 0.44 16.31
CA HIS A 25 1.85 1.35 17.47
C HIS A 25 2.55 0.77 18.71
N GLU A 26 2.73 -0.55 18.78
CA GLU A 26 3.37 -1.25 19.90
C GLU A 26 4.90 -1.26 19.79
N LEU A 27 5.45 -0.85 18.64
CA LEU A 27 6.89 -0.86 18.42
C LEU A 27 7.61 0.15 19.33
N ALA A 28 8.64 -0.32 20.02
CA ALA A 28 9.48 0.53 20.85
C ALA A 28 10.14 1.67 20.05
N SER A 29 10.48 1.40 18.78
CA SER A 29 11.00 2.38 17.83
C SER A 29 10.01 2.55 16.67
N PRO A 30 9.30 3.69 16.57
CA PRO A 30 8.33 3.90 15.51
C PRO A 30 9.01 4.03 14.13
N PRO A 31 8.47 3.42 13.08
CA PRO A 31 9.02 3.56 11.74
C PRO A 31 8.71 4.96 11.17
N SER A 32 9.67 5.53 10.45
CA SER A 32 9.48 6.78 9.68
C SER A 32 8.93 6.55 8.27
N LEU A 33 8.92 5.31 7.80
CA LEU A 33 8.38 4.92 6.49
C LEU A 33 7.77 3.53 6.56
N ILE A 34 6.55 3.39 6.04
CA ILE A 34 5.84 2.14 5.84
C ILE A 34 5.72 1.95 4.32
N ILE A 35 6.13 0.77 3.84
CA ILE A 35 5.99 0.39 2.43
C ILE A 35 5.10 -0.84 2.38
N VAL A 36 3.99 -0.76 1.66
CA VAL A 36 3.13 -1.90 1.32
C VAL A 36 3.31 -2.19 -0.16
N ASP A 37 3.92 -3.33 -0.47
CA ASP A 37 4.17 -3.75 -1.84
C ASP A 37 3.07 -4.70 -2.34
N GLY A 38 2.57 -4.46 -3.55
CA GLY A 38 1.55 -5.29 -4.21
C GLY A 38 0.22 -5.31 -3.47
N LEU A 39 -0.28 -4.14 -3.04
CA LEU A 39 -1.54 -4.07 -2.28
C LEU A 39 -2.71 -4.72 -3.05
N ASP A 40 -2.69 -4.64 -4.37
CA ASP A 40 -3.65 -5.31 -5.24
C ASP A 40 -3.76 -6.82 -4.96
N HIS A 41 -2.65 -7.54 -4.67
CA HIS A 41 -2.69 -8.97 -4.40
C HIS A 41 -3.57 -9.33 -3.19
N TYR A 42 -3.54 -8.50 -2.15
CA TYR A 42 -4.35 -8.70 -0.94
C TYR A 42 -5.83 -8.36 -1.17
N LEU A 43 -6.11 -7.37 -2.03
CA LEU A 43 -7.47 -6.89 -2.31
C LEU A 43 -8.22 -7.73 -3.35
N HIS A 44 -7.51 -8.49 -4.19
CA HIS A 44 -8.11 -9.40 -5.17
C HIS A 44 -8.38 -10.80 -4.58
N GLY A 45 -7.55 -11.29 -3.64
CA GLY A 45 -7.65 -12.65 -3.09
C GLY A 45 -8.83 -12.94 -2.15
N SER A 46 -9.50 -11.90 -1.63
CA SER A 46 -10.64 -12.04 -0.69
C SER A 46 -11.99 -12.31 -1.41
N ARG A 47 -12.02 -12.31 -2.74
CA ARG A 47 -13.26 -12.29 -3.54
C ARG A 47 -13.74 -13.69 -3.90
N VAL A 48 -14.36 -14.39 -2.95
CA VAL A 48 -15.15 -15.60 -3.22
C VAL A 48 -16.63 -15.22 -3.22
N GLY A 49 -17.17 -14.86 -4.39
CA GLY A 49 -18.60 -14.59 -4.55
C GLY A 49 -18.93 -13.73 -5.78
N PRO A 50 -20.18 -13.78 -6.28
CA PRO A 50 -20.58 -13.01 -7.45
C PRO A 50 -20.47 -11.51 -7.17
N LEU A 51 -19.71 -10.83 -8.04
CA LEU A 51 -19.51 -9.39 -8.21
C LEU A 51 -20.22 -8.51 -7.15
N GLN A 52 -19.53 -8.22 -6.05
CA GLN A 52 -19.91 -7.10 -5.20
C GLN A 52 -18.83 -6.04 -5.30
N ASP A 53 -19.27 -4.82 -5.61
CA ASP A 53 -18.55 -3.55 -5.51
C ASP A 53 -18.12 -3.22 -4.06
N ASP A 54 -17.80 -4.24 -3.26
CA ASP A 54 -17.41 -4.06 -1.87
C ASP A 54 -15.98 -3.54 -1.81
N LEU A 55 -15.90 -2.22 -1.85
CA LEU A 55 -14.67 -1.45 -1.65
C LEU A 55 -14.35 -1.26 -0.16
N SER A 56 -15.13 -1.85 0.76
CA SER A 56 -14.88 -1.72 2.20
C SER A 56 -13.49 -2.20 2.63
N PRO A 57 -12.92 -3.30 2.10
CA PRO A 57 -11.58 -3.73 2.51
C PRO A 57 -10.51 -2.75 2.03
N VAL A 58 -10.68 -2.18 0.84
CA VAL A 58 -9.78 -1.16 0.26
C VAL A 58 -9.80 0.10 1.12
N ALA A 59 -10.99 0.60 1.43
CA ALA A 59 -11.18 1.78 2.25
C ALA A 59 -10.65 1.56 3.68
N HIS A 60 -10.88 0.37 4.23
CA HIS A 60 -10.41 0.01 5.57
C HIS A 60 -8.89 0.01 5.66
N VAL A 61 -8.19 -0.67 4.75
CA VAL A 61 -6.71 -0.69 4.74
C VAL A 61 -6.15 0.72 4.52
N ALA A 62 -6.71 1.47 3.58
CA ALA A 62 -6.25 2.84 3.29
C ALA A 62 -6.42 3.77 4.50
N ALA A 63 -7.58 3.70 5.17
CA ALA A 63 -7.84 4.43 6.40
C ALA A 63 -6.89 4.02 7.53
N LEU A 64 -6.69 2.72 7.73
CA LEU A 64 -5.81 2.20 8.78
C LEU A 64 -4.35 2.63 8.59
N LEU A 65 -3.84 2.56 7.35
CA LEU A 65 -2.50 3.04 7.01
C LEU A 65 -2.35 4.54 7.27
N HIS A 66 -3.35 5.32 6.86
CA HIS A 66 -3.38 6.76 7.08
C HIS A 66 -3.35 7.11 8.58
N ASP A 67 -4.24 6.50 9.36
CA ASP A 67 -4.36 6.74 10.80
C ASP A 67 -3.11 6.30 11.55
N THR A 68 -2.55 5.15 11.19
CA THR A 68 -1.32 4.61 11.78
C THR A 68 -0.14 5.53 11.49
N ALA A 69 0.00 6.03 10.26
CA ALA A 69 1.06 6.98 9.92
C ALA A 69 0.88 8.34 10.62
N ALA A 70 -0.36 8.81 10.80
CA ALA A 70 -0.65 10.01 11.56
C ALA A 70 -0.23 9.84 13.03
N PHE A 71 -0.59 8.72 13.65
CA PHE A 71 -0.19 8.38 15.03
C PHE A 71 1.33 8.29 15.17
N LEU A 72 2.01 7.55 14.30
CA LEU A 72 3.46 7.39 14.34
C LEU A 72 4.20 8.71 14.09
N SER A 73 3.64 9.59 13.24
CA SER A 73 4.18 10.94 13.04
C SER A 73 4.16 11.75 14.33
N GLN A 74 3.05 11.71 15.09
CA GLN A 74 2.98 12.38 16.39
C GLN A 74 4.03 11.83 17.36
N LEU A 75 4.20 10.51 17.40
CA LEU A 75 5.20 9.87 18.27
C LEU A 75 6.64 10.25 17.87
N LEU A 76 6.92 10.33 16.57
CA LEU A 76 8.21 10.73 16.03
C LEU A 76 8.52 12.22 16.30
N GLN A 77 7.54 13.11 16.14
CA GLN A 77 7.70 14.54 16.45
C GLN A 77 8.08 14.77 17.92
N ASN A 78 7.48 14.01 18.82
CA ASN A 78 7.78 14.08 20.27
C ASN A 78 9.19 13.60 20.62
N ARG A 79 9.83 12.78 19.77
CA ARG A 79 11.15 12.18 20.04
C ARG A 79 12.31 12.82 19.28
N ALA A 80 12.07 13.40 18.09
CA ALA A 80 13.11 13.82 17.17
C ALA A 80 13.07 15.33 16.88
N ASP A 81 13.33 16.15 17.90
CA ASP A 81 13.44 17.63 17.82
C ASP A 81 12.34 18.32 16.99
N GLY A 82 11.13 17.73 16.96
CA GLY A 82 9.97 18.23 16.22
C GLY A 82 9.95 18.00 14.71
N GLN A 83 10.87 17.21 14.13
CA GLN A 83 10.96 17.01 12.65
C GLN A 83 10.58 15.61 12.15
N GLY A 84 10.34 14.66 13.05
CA GLY A 84 10.02 13.29 12.66
C GLY A 84 8.64 13.16 11.97
N LEU A 85 8.57 12.47 10.84
CA LEU A 85 7.31 12.14 10.16
C LEU A 85 7.32 10.68 9.75
N CYS A 86 6.17 10.01 9.88
CA CYS A 86 5.93 8.70 9.30
C CYS A 86 5.25 8.89 7.94
N ARG A 87 5.77 8.23 6.90
CA ARG A 87 5.22 8.25 5.54
C ARG A 87 4.72 6.87 5.17
N VAL A 88 3.74 6.82 4.27
CA VAL A 88 3.23 5.58 3.68
C VAL A 88 3.48 5.61 2.19
N MET A 89 4.01 4.51 1.66
CA MET A 89 4.07 4.23 0.23
C MET A 89 3.36 2.90 -0.03
N VAL A 90 2.51 2.90 -1.05
CA VAL A 90 1.77 1.72 -1.46
C VAL A 90 2.04 1.50 -2.94
N SER A 91 2.43 0.30 -3.34
CA SER A 91 2.47 -0.09 -4.74
C SER A 91 1.19 -0.85 -5.10
N PHE A 92 0.69 -0.59 -6.30
CA PHE A 92 -0.54 -1.16 -6.83
C PHE A 92 -0.33 -1.43 -8.32
N GLN A 93 -0.49 -2.67 -8.75
CA GLN A 93 -0.40 -3.05 -10.14
C GLN A 93 -1.80 -3.19 -10.74
N SER A 94 -2.11 -2.33 -11.73
CA SER A 94 -3.40 -2.33 -12.41
C SER A 94 -3.55 -3.47 -13.41
N GLU A 95 -2.45 -4.06 -13.86
CA GLU A 95 -2.45 -5.03 -14.95
C GLU A 95 -2.15 -6.43 -14.41
N CYS A 96 -3.21 -7.21 -14.18
CA CYS A 96 -3.08 -8.66 -14.23
C CYS A 96 -2.88 -9.03 -15.72
N GLU A 97 -1.64 -8.96 -16.22
CA GLU A 97 -1.28 -9.51 -17.52
C GLU A 97 -1.62 -11.01 -17.55
N GLY A 98 -2.82 -11.37 -18.03
CA GLY A 98 -3.18 -12.76 -18.31
C GLY A 98 -4.64 -13.16 -18.04
N SER A 99 -5.40 -12.44 -17.23
CA SER A 99 -6.79 -12.83 -16.95
C SER A 99 -7.77 -12.10 -17.86
N ARG A 100 -8.18 -12.80 -18.93
CA ARG A 100 -9.30 -12.43 -19.79
C ARG A 100 -10.65 -12.85 -19.18
N ASP A 101 -10.76 -12.96 -17.86
CA ASP A 101 -12.03 -13.24 -17.19
C ASP A 101 -12.65 -11.96 -16.62
N SER A 102 -13.79 -11.66 -17.21
CA SER A 102 -14.65 -10.52 -16.99
C SER A 102 -15.36 -10.63 -15.65
N GLU A 103 -14.71 -10.27 -14.54
CA GLU A 103 -15.36 -10.06 -13.23
C GLU A 103 -14.50 -9.26 -12.22
N ALA A 104 -13.33 -8.77 -12.61
CA ALA A 104 -12.53 -7.89 -11.76
C ALA A 104 -13.16 -6.50 -11.69
N LEU A 105 -13.23 -5.91 -10.48
CA LEU A 105 -13.61 -4.50 -10.31
C LEU A 105 -12.69 -3.64 -11.17
N ALA A 106 -13.24 -2.61 -11.82
CA ALA A 106 -12.44 -1.66 -12.58
C ALA A 106 -11.32 -1.13 -11.66
N PRO A 107 -10.03 -1.29 -12.01
CA PRO A 107 -8.91 -0.81 -11.21
C PRO A 107 -9.06 0.67 -10.82
N GLU A 108 -9.70 1.45 -11.70
CA GLU A 108 -10.06 2.85 -11.48
C GLU A 108 -10.91 3.10 -10.23
N LEU A 109 -11.84 2.20 -9.88
CA LEU A 109 -12.64 2.34 -8.67
C LEU A 109 -11.79 2.11 -7.42
N LEU A 110 -10.88 1.13 -7.44
CA LEU A 110 -9.95 0.87 -6.33
C LEU A 110 -9.00 2.05 -6.14
N LEU A 111 -8.41 2.54 -7.23
CA LEU A 111 -7.55 3.72 -7.24
C LEU A 111 -8.28 4.95 -6.70
N SER A 112 -9.54 5.16 -7.10
CA SER A 112 -10.35 6.29 -6.60
C SER A 112 -10.54 6.25 -5.07
N VAL A 113 -10.61 5.05 -4.48
CA VAL A 113 -10.71 4.89 -3.03
C VAL A 113 -9.38 5.20 -2.37
N LEU A 114 -8.27 4.69 -2.91
CA LEU A 114 -6.92 4.93 -2.40
C LEU A 114 -6.57 6.43 -2.46
N ASP A 115 -6.90 7.11 -3.54
CA ASP A 115 -6.62 8.54 -3.76
C ASP A 115 -7.28 9.45 -2.69
N ARG A 116 -8.33 8.98 -2.00
CA ARG A 116 -8.94 9.73 -0.87
C ARG A 116 -8.08 9.75 0.39
N TYR A 117 -7.23 8.75 0.59
CA TYR A 117 -6.40 8.59 1.79
C TYR A 117 -4.91 8.82 1.51
N LEU A 118 -4.47 8.49 0.29
CA LEU A 118 -3.09 8.58 -0.19
C LEU A 118 -3.02 9.70 -1.24
N GLN A 119 -2.58 10.87 -0.81
CA GLN A 119 -2.69 12.11 -1.60
C GLN A 119 -1.76 12.18 -2.82
N VAL A 120 -0.73 11.33 -2.89
CA VAL A 120 0.28 11.37 -3.96
C VAL A 120 0.26 10.05 -4.70
N ARG A 121 -0.05 10.13 -6.00
CA ARG A 121 -0.01 8.99 -6.92
C ARG A 121 1.16 9.15 -7.89
N CYS A 122 2.03 8.15 -7.92
CA CYS A 122 3.12 8.06 -8.88
C CYS A 122 2.84 6.90 -9.84
N THR A 123 2.82 7.17 -11.15
CA THR A 123 2.66 6.14 -12.18
C THR A 123 4.03 5.81 -12.77
N LEU A 124 4.38 4.53 -12.76
CA LEU A 124 5.58 4.03 -13.44
C LEU A 124 5.14 3.44 -14.77
N GLU A 125 5.66 3.99 -15.88
CA GLU A 125 5.46 3.45 -17.22
C GLU A 125 6.73 2.72 -17.67
N GLU A 126 6.57 1.52 -18.22
CA GLU A 126 7.70 0.83 -18.85
C GLU A 126 8.04 1.55 -20.17
N VAL A 127 9.21 2.18 -20.21
CA VAL A 127 9.72 2.77 -21.45
C VAL A 127 10.23 1.64 -22.34
N LYS A 128 9.38 1.18 -23.27
CA LYS A 128 9.83 0.25 -24.33
C LYS A 128 10.94 0.93 -25.14
N PRO A 129 12.17 0.38 -25.17
CA PRO A 129 13.21 0.94 -26.02
C PRO A 129 12.75 0.85 -27.47
N LEU A 130 12.69 2.00 -28.15
CA LEU A 130 12.44 2.06 -29.58
C LEU A 130 13.49 1.17 -30.26
N LEU A 131 13.04 0.11 -30.93
CA LEU A 131 13.89 -0.73 -31.75
C LEU A 131 14.70 0.19 -32.69
N PRO A 132 16.03 0.01 -32.81
CA PRO A 132 16.80 0.84 -33.71
C PRO A 132 16.27 0.64 -35.14
N MET A 133 15.95 1.75 -35.82
CA MET A 133 15.58 1.74 -37.23
C MET A 133 16.68 1.00 -38.01
N GLN A 134 16.34 -0.16 -38.56
CA GLN A 134 17.19 -0.86 -39.50
C GLN A 134 17.10 -0.10 -40.83
N LEU A 135 18.19 0.61 -41.16
CA LEU A 135 18.50 1.15 -42.50
C LEU A 135 19.00 0.03 -43.41
#